data_AF-A0A922LQN8-F1
#
_entry.id   AF-A0A922LQN8-F1
#
_cell.length_a   1.000
_cell.length_b   1.000
_cell.length_c   1.000
_cell.angle_alpha   90.00
_cell.angle_beta   90.00
_cell.angle_gamma   90.00
#
_symmetry.space_group_name_H-M   'P 1'
#
loop_
_entity.id
_entity.type
_entity.pdbx_description
1 polymer ?
#
loop_
_entity_poly.entity_id
_entity_poly.type
_entity_poly.pdbx_seq_one_letter_code
_entity_poly.pdbx_strand_id
1 'polypeptide(L)'
;MIATMLILLRAITQLSSIKRSPSMPCTISIRKVETETWNINQFQDIWLRNFWKWTHFSNYLLFLCLFTLISGLCTYLLSSSQIYIQLLGFTALFIESMLGLPQFTKNYYNKSIVGMSISMVLMWTSGDIFKTIYFILENAPLQFLMCGLLQIGLDLAILLQCLFYRGEGFT
;
A
#
# COMPACT_ATOMS: atom_id res chain seq x y z
N MET A 1 -9.52 8.33 17.23
CA MET A 1 -8.52 8.72 16.20
C MET A 1 -7.40 9.61 16.75
N ILE A 2 -7.68 10.67 17.51
CA ILE A 2 -6.63 11.49 18.14
C ILE A 2 -5.87 10.70 19.24
N ALA A 3 -6.59 9.93 20.06
CA ALA A 3 -5.98 9.07 21.08
C ALA A 3 -5.07 7.97 20.48
N THR A 4 -5.47 7.37 19.35
CA THR A 4 -4.67 6.36 18.65
C THR A 4 -3.41 6.97 18.02
N MET A 5 -3.48 8.21 17.53
CA MET A 5 -2.31 8.95 17.04
C MET A 5 -1.33 9.34 18.17
N LEU A 6 -1.83 9.72 19.34
CA LEU A 6 -1.01 10.03 20.52
C LEU A 6 -0.29 8.79 21.09
N ILE A 7 -0.93 7.62 21.04
CA ILE A 7 -0.32 6.34 21.44
C ILE A 7 0.79 5.95 20.46
N LEU A 8 0.57 6.14 19.16
CA LEU A 8 1.60 5.90 18.14
C LEU A 8 2.80 6.85 18.30
N LEU A 9 2.54 8.13 18.56
CA LEU A 9 3.59 9.13 18.80
C LEU A 9 4.43 8.76 20.04
N ARG A 10 3.79 8.28 21.12
CA ARG A 10 4.47 7.79 22.33
C ARG A 10 5.27 6.51 22.07
N ALA A 11 4.77 5.59 21.24
CA ALA A 11 5.52 4.39 20.87
C ALA A 11 6.76 4.74 20.02
N ILE A 12 6.64 5.72 19.12
CA ILE A 12 7.74 6.20 18.26
C ILE A 12 8.80 6.95 19.08
N THR A 13 8.41 7.75 20.09
CA THR A 13 9.38 8.43 20.97
C THR A 13 10.08 7.49 21.95
N GLN A 14 9.47 6.37 22.32
CA GLN A 14 10.11 5.33 23.13
C GLN A 14 11.15 4.52 22.31
N LEU A 15 10.89 4.31 21.02
CA LEU A 15 11.82 3.59 20.12
C LEU A 15 13.05 4.42 19.72
N SER A 16 12.93 5.75 19.63
CA SER A 16 14.08 6.64 19.33
C SER A 16 15.07 6.80 20.49
N SER A 17 14.69 6.39 21.71
CA SER A 17 15.53 6.42 22.92
C SER A 17 16.54 5.25 23.01
N ILE A 18 16.27 4.11 22.35
CA ILE A 18 16.97 2.83 22.61
C ILE A 18 18.21 2.56 21.72
N LYS A 19 18.77 3.54 21.00
CA LYS A 19 20.07 3.30 20.33
C LYS A 19 21.02 4.48 20.37
N ARG A 20 21.70 4.61 21.51
CA ARG A 20 22.98 5.34 21.61
C ARG A 20 23.95 4.52 22.45
N SER A 21 24.89 3.84 21.80
CA SER A 21 26.18 3.49 22.39
C SER A 21 27.25 3.37 21.29
N PRO A 22 28.51 3.79 21.54
CA PRO A 22 29.37 4.42 20.54
C PRO A 22 30.62 3.60 20.15
N SER A 23 31.34 4.15 19.16
CA SER A 23 32.74 3.86 18.74
C SER A 23 32.92 2.59 17.88
N MET A 24 33.71 2.55 16.80
CA MET A 24 35.07 3.08 16.55
C MET A 24 35.31 3.28 15.02
N PRO A 25 36.44 3.90 14.59
CA PRO A 25 36.56 4.60 13.31
C PRO A 25 36.97 3.66 12.17
N CYS A 26 36.54 4.00 10.95
CA CYS A 26 37.15 3.42 9.76
C CYS A 26 37.65 4.55 8.86
N THR A 27 38.96 4.57 8.67
CA THR A 27 39.76 5.45 7.83
C THR A 27 39.07 5.77 6.51
N ILE A 28 38.80 7.05 6.28
CA ILE A 28 38.26 7.56 5.02
C ILE A 28 39.38 7.53 3.98
N SER A 29 39.47 6.45 3.21
CA SER A 29 40.14 6.52 1.91
C SER A 29 39.21 7.29 0.98
N ILE A 30 39.57 8.53 0.64
CA ILE A 30 38.88 9.30 -0.41
C ILE A 30 39.15 8.59 -1.75
N ARG A 31 38.25 7.67 -2.11
CA ARG A 31 38.17 7.16 -3.48
C ARG A 31 37.71 8.33 -4.34
N LYS A 32 38.56 8.75 -5.27
CA LYS A 32 38.23 9.71 -6.33
C LYS A 32 37.01 9.16 -7.08
N VAL A 33 35.82 9.73 -6.80
CA VAL A 33 34.59 9.37 -7.52
C VAL A 33 34.77 9.93 -8.92
N GLU A 34 35.03 9.03 -9.85
CA GLU A 34 34.98 9.29 -11.28
C GLU A 34 33.58 9.80 -11.58
N THR A 35 33.48 11.07 -11.99
CA THR A 35 32.21 11.70 -12.37
C THR A 35 31.77 11.12 -13.70
N GLU A 36 31.16 9.94 -13.65
CA GLU A 36 30.31 9.46 -14.74
C GLU A 36 29.18 10.47 -14.93
N THR A 37 29.01 10.93 -16.17
CA THR A 37 27.89 11.78 -16.57
C THR A 37 26.61 10.96 -16.47
N TRP A 38 25.91 11.07 -15.34
CA TRP A 38 24.65 10.37 -15.10
C TRP A 38 23.62 10.73 -16.18
N ASN A 39 23.23 9.74 -16.98
CA ASN A 39 22.10 9.87 -17.90
C ASN A 39 20.80 9.99 -17.07
N ILE A 40 19.99 11.02 -17.30
CA ILE A 40 18.78 11.34 -16.51
C ILE A 40 17.82 10.15 -16.48
N ASN A 41 17.70 9.43 -17.59
CA ASN A 41 16.83 8.24 -17.70
C ASN A 41 17.32 7.11 -16.78
N GLN A 42 18.64 6.89 -16.72
CA GLN A 42 19.25 5.89 -15.85
C GLN A 42 19.09 6.26 -14.36
N PHE A 43 19.21 7.54 -14.03
CA PHE A 43 18.96 8.01 -12.66
C PHE A 43 17.51 7.78 -12.24
N GLN A 44 16.54 8.14 -13.08
CA GLN A 44 15.12 7.96 -12.80
C GLN A 44 14.77 6.48 -12.61
N ASP A 45 15.33 5.59 -13.43
CA ASP A 45 15.11 4.15 -13.32
C ASP A 45 15.69 3.56 -12.02
N ILE A 46 16.90 3.97 -11.65
CA ILE A 46 17.55 3.53 -10.40
C ILE A 46 16.79 4.08 -9.20
N TRP A 47 16.37 5.35 -9.26
CA TRP A 47 15.61 5.99 -8.21
C TRP A 47 14.26 5.33 -8.02
N LEU A 48 13.46 5.13 -9.08
CA LEU A 48 12.14 4.50 -9.00
C LEU A 48 12.23 3.07 -8.45
N ARG A 49 13.22 2.28 -8.86
CA ARG A 49 13.42 0.90 -8.35
C ARG A 49 13.81 0.84 -6.87
N ASN A 50 14.52 1.86 -6.39
CA ASN A 50 15.02 1.91 -5.02
C ASN A 50 14.17 2.79 -4.10
N PHE A 51 13.22 3.56 -4.64
CA PHE A 51 12.41 4.53 -3.91
C PHE A 51 11.68 3.89 -2.72
N TRP A 52 11.15 2.69 -2.90
CA TRP A 52 10.42 1.98 -1.85
C TRP A 52 11.29 1.08 -0.96
N LYS A 53 12.61 1.02 -1.22
CA LYS A 53 13.57 0.18 -0.47
C LYS A 53 14.27 1.01 0.61
N TRP A 54 13.52 1.37 1.65
CA TRP A 54 14.03 2.19 2.76
C TRP A 54 15.05 1.42 3.61
N THR A 55 16.26 1.98 3.75
CA THR A 55 17.35 1.37 4.54
C THR A 55 17.19 1.54 6.05
N HIS A 56 16.62 2.67 6.47
CA HIS A 56 16.35 3.00 7.86
C HIS A 56 14.87 3.26 8.08
N PHE A 57 14.29 2.58 9.08
CA PHE A 57 12.88 2.72 9.45
C PHE A 57 12.50 4.16 9.82
N SER A 58 13.41 4.94 10.42
CA SER A 58 13.18 6.35 10.76
C SER A 58 12.91 7.23 9.52
N ASN A 59 13.60 6.98 8.40
CA ASN A 59 13.42 7.75 7.18
C ASN A 59 12.06 7.44 6.53
N TYR A 60 11.64 6.18 6.59
CA TYR A 60 10.30 5.76 6.17
C TYR A 60 9.20 6.45 6.99
N LEU A 61 9.32 6.47 8.31
CA LEU A 61 8.36 7.15 9.18
C LEU A 61 8.31 8.66 8.93
N LEU A 62 9.48 9.31 8.79
CA LEU A 62 9.53 10.74 8.48
C LEU A 62 8.84 11.06 7.15
N PHE A 63 9.11 10.27 6.11
CA PHE A 63 8.45 10.40 4.82
C PHE A 63 6.92 10.25 4.94
N LEU A 64 6.44 9.24 5.65
CA LEU A 64 5.01 9.05 5.89
C LEU A 64 4.39 10.23 6.64
N CYS A 65 5.03 10.71 7.72
CA CYS A 65 4.53 11.86 8.48
C CYS A 65 4.43 13.12 7.61
N LEU A 66 5.47 13.40 6.80
CA LEU A 66 5.46 14.54 5.88
C LEU A 66 4.38 14.39 4.81
N PHE A 67 4.26 13.20 4.20
CA PHE A 67 3.22 12.92 3.20
C PHE A 67 1.81 13.08 3.77
N THR A 68 1.55 12.58 4.98
CA THR A 68 0.26 12.73 5.67
C THR A 68 -0.02 14.19 6.03
N LEU A 69 0.98 14.95 6.48
CA LEU A 69 0.81 16.37 6.81
C LEU A 69 0.49 17.20 5.57
N ILE A 70 1.23 16.98 4.48
CA ILE A 70 1.03 17.69 3.22
C ILE A 70 -0.32 17.32 2.59
N SER A 71 -0.64 16.03 2.52
CA SER A 71 -1.93 15.59 1.97
C SER A 71 -3.10 16.05 2.84
N GLY A 72 -2.98 16.00 4.17
CA GLY A 72 -3.98 16.54 5.10
C GLY A 72 -4.18 18.05 4.97
N LEU A 73 -3.10 18.83 4.83
CA LEU A 73 -3.19 20.28 4.60
C LEU A 73 -3.85 20.58 3.25
N CYS A 74 -3.48 19.86 2.20
CA CYS A 74 -4.10 19.97 0.88
C CYS A 74 -5.60 19.66 0.97
N THR A 75 -5.98 18.58 1.64
CA THR A 75 -7.39 18.22 1.85
C THR A 75 -8.14 19.28 2.66
N TYR A 76 -7.50 19.88 3.68
CA TYR A 76 -8.10 20.96 4.46
C TYR A 76 -8.35 22.22 3.62
N LEU A 77 -7.36 22.64 2.81
CA LEU A 77 -7.49 23.83 1.96
C LEU A 77 -8.51 23.63 0.83
N LEU A 78 -8.60 22.42 0.28
CA LEU A 78 -9.48 22.08 -0.85
C LEU A 78 -10.81 21.46 -0.40
N SER A 79 -11.12 21.43 0.90
CA SER A 79 -12.35 20.81 1.43
C SER A 79 -13.62 21.48 0.93
N SER A 80 -13.55 22.75 0.50
CA SER A 80 -14.70 23.47 -0.06
C SER A 80 -15.09 22.99 -1.46
N SER A 81 -14.21 22.24 -2.17
CA SER A 81 -14.48 21.75 -3.52
C SER A 81 -15.02 20.32 -3.50
N GLN A 82 -16.28 20.16 -3.93
CA GLN A 82 -16.93 18.85 -4.03
C GLN A 82 -16.23 17.90 -5.01
N ILE A 83 -15.68 18.44 -6.11
CA ILE A 83 -14.97 17.67 -7.14
C ILE A 83 -13.70 17.05 -6.54
N TYR A 84 -12.97 17.81 -5.72
CA TYR A 84 -11.75 17.32 -5.07
C TYR A 84 -12.07 16.15 -4.12
N ILE A 85 -13.10 16.28 -3.28
CA ILE A 85 -13.52 15.22 -2.35
C ILE A 85 -13.93 13.95 -3.10
N GLN A 86 -14.68 14.09 -4.20
CA GLN A 86 -15.11 12.97 -5.02
C GLN A 86 -13.93 12.25 -5.67
N LEU A 87 -13.00 12.99 -6.28
CA LEU A 87 -11.79 12.43 -6.87
C LEU A 87 -10.91 11.74 -5.83
N LEU A 88 -10.71 12.36 -4.66
CA LEU A 88 -9.92 11.77 -3.57
C LEU A 88 -10.51 10.44 -3.10
N GLY A 89 -11.84 10.40 -2.90
CA GLY A 89 -12.56 9.17 -2.53
C GLY A 89 -12.51 8.10 -3.62
N PHE A 90 -12.67 8.48 -4.88
CA PHE A 90 -12.53 7.57 -6.01
C PHE A 90 -11.12 6.99 -6.09
N THR A 91 -10.08 7.82 -6.03
CA THR A 91 -8.68 7.37 -6.08
C THR A 91 -8.35 6.43 -4.93
N ALA A 92 -8.82 6.74 -3.71
CA ALA A 92 -8.60 5.87 -2.56
C ALA A 92 -9.19 4.47 -2.76
N LEU A 93 -10.46 4.38 -3.14
CA LEU A 93 -11.14 3.09 -3.37
C LEU A 93 -10.66 2.37 -4.61
N PHE A 94 -10.21 3.10 -5.62
CA PHE A 94 -9.62 2.53 -6.83
C PHE A 94 -8.27 1.86 -6.53
N ILE A 95 -7.41 2.50 -5.74
CA ILE A 95 -6.15 1.86 -5.30
C ILE A 95 -6.45 0.62 -4.46
N GLU A 96 -7.43 0.72 -3.55
CA GLU A 96 -7.88 -0.40 -2.73
C GLU A 96 -8.42 -1.55 -3.59
N SER A 97 -9.24 -1.26 -4.61
CA SER A 97 -9.78 -2.28 -5.50
C SER A 97 -8.71 -2.98 -6.32
N MET A 98 -7.61 -2.30 -6.65
CA MET A 98 -6.50 -2.89 -7.37
C MET A 98 -5.57 -3.75 -6.50
N LEU A 99 -5.74 -3.81 -5.17
CA LEU A 99 -4.85 -4.59 -4.29
C LEU A 99 -4.86 -6.10 -4.60
N GLY A 100 -5.99 -6.65 -5.05
CA GLY A 100 -6.09 -8.06 -5.46
C GLY A 100 -5.47 -8.38 -6.82
N LEU A 101 -5.26 -7.37 -7.68
CA LEU A 101 -4.85 -7.57 -9.07
C LEU A 101 -3.45 -8.23 -9.22
N PRO A 102 -2.41 -7.82 -8.47
CA PRO A 102 -1.11 -8.49 -8.52
C PRO A 102 -1.17 -9.96 -8.11
N GLN A 103 -2.03 -10.28 -7.14
CA GLN A 103 -2.20 -11.65 -6.68
C GLN A 103 -2.92 -12.49 -7.74
N PHE A 104 -3.96 -11.94 -8.36
CA PHE A 104 -4.66 -12.57 -9.49
C PHE A 104 -3.72 -12.86 -10.66
N THR A 105 -2.86 -11.90 -11.02
CA THR A 105 -1.88 -12.10 -12.11
C THR A 105 -0.84 -13.15 -11.74
N LYS A 106 -0.30 -13.10 -10.51
CA LYS A 106 0.68 -14.10 -10.05
C LYS A 106 0.12 -15.52 -10.09
N ASN A 107 -1.12 -15.71 -9.62
CA ASN A 107 -1.82 -16.99 -9.71
C ASN A 107 -2.01 -17.43 -11.17
N TYR A 108 -2.36 -16.50 -12.06
CA TYR A 108 -2.57 -16.80 -13.47
C TYR A 108 -1.28 -17.25 -14.19
N TYR A 109 -0.15 -16.59 -13.92
CA TYR A 109 1.15 -16.93 -14.51
C TYR A 109 1.74 -18.22 -13.95
N ASN A 110 1.72 -18.38 -12.63
CA ASN A 110 2.36 -19.52 -11.98
C ASN A 110 1.50 -20.79 -12.02
N LYS A 111 0.21 -20.69 -12.40
CA LYS A 111 -0.77 -21.79 -12.37
C LYS A 111 -0.79 -22.55 -11.05
N SER A 112 -0.42 -21.88 -9.95
CA SER A 112 -0.19 -22.47 -8.66
C SER A 112 -0.63 -21.51 -7.56
N ILE A 113 -1.23 -22.08 -6.52
CA ILE A 113 -1.78 -21.38 -5.36
C ILE A 113 -0.97 -21.67 -4.09
N VAL A 114 0.25 -22.20 -4.24
CA VAL A 114 1.10 -22.60 -3.10
C VAL A 114 1.31 -21.40 -2.16
N GLY A 115 0.82 -21.55 -0.92
CA GLY A 115 0.91 -20.52 0.13
C GLY A 115 -0.34 -19.64 0.30
N MET A 116 -1.39 -19.81 -0.50
CA MET A 116 -2.65 -19.06 -0.34
C MET A 116 -3.71 -19.88 0.41
N SER A 117 -4.25 -19.32 1.48
CA SER A 117 -5.37 -19.92 2.23
C SER A 117 -6.71 -19.53 1.60
N ILE A 118 -7.53 -20.52 1.23
CA ILE A 118 -8.89 -20.29 0.71
C ILE A 118 -9.76 -19.58 1.75
N SER A 119 -9.62 -19.92 3.03
CA SER A 119 -10.38 -19.27 4.12
C SER A 119 -10.07 -17.78 4.23
N MET A 120 -8.83 -17.37 3.92
CA MET A 120 -8.45 -15.95 3.89
C MET A 120 -9.17 -15.22 2.75
N VAL A 121 -9.15 -15.79 1.54
CA VAL A 121 -9.81 -15.19 0.37
C VAL A 121 -11.32 -15.10 0.58
N LEU A 122 -11.94 -16.14 1.16
CA LEU A 122 -13.36 -16.09 1.53
C LEU A 122 -13.67 -14.98 2.54
N MET A 123 -12.77 -14.76 3.51
CA MET A 123 -12.93 -13.69 4.49
C MET A 123 -12.79 -12.31 3.84
N TRP A 124 -11.87 -12.13 2.88
CA TRP A 124 -11.77 -10.91 2.08
C TRP A 124 -13.06 -10.63 1.33
N THR A 125 -13.56 -11.62 0.59
CA THR A 125 -14.80 -11.49 -0.19
C THR A 125 -15.98 -11.13 0.71
N SER A 126 -16.07 -11.77 1.88
CA SER A 126 -17.12 -11.45 2.85
C SER A 126 -17.03 -10.01 3.36
N GLY A 127 -15.82 -9.52 3.65
CA GLY A 127 -15.57 -8.14 4.07
C GLY A 127 -16.00 -7.13 3.01
N ASP A 128 -15.64 -7.38 1.76
CA ASP A 128 -15.97 -6.49 0.63
C ASP A 128 -17.47 -6.48 0.31
N ILE A 129 -18.15 -7.62 0.47
CA ILE A 129 -19.61 -7.70 0.39
C ILE A 129 -20.25 -6.85 1.50
N PHE A 130 -19.84 -7.03 2.76
CA PHE A 130 -20.41 -6.25 3.86
C PHE A 130 -20.16 -4.75 3.69
N LYS A 131 -18.97 -4.37 3.24
CA LYS A 131 -18.61 -2.98 2.97
C LYS A 131 -19.45 -2.38 1.84
N THR A 132 -19.69 -3.15 0.78
CA THR A 132 -20.54 -2.72 -0.34
C THR A 132 -22.01 -2.58 0.08
N ILE A 133 -22.52 -3.50 0.90
CA ILE A 133 -23.87 -3.39 1.49
C ILE A 133 -23.98 -2.14 2.35
N TYR A 134 -22.96 -1.85 3.18
CA TYR A 134 -22.91 -0.64 3.98
C TYR A 134 -23.00 0.63 3.11
N PHE A 135 -22.28 0.69 1.98
CA PHE A 135 -22.35 1.82 1.05
C PHE A 135 -23.74 2.00 0.42
N ILE A 136 -24.46 0.92 0.15
CA ILE A 136 -25.83 0.97 -0.36
C ILE A 136 -26.78 1.53 0.71
N LEU A 137 -26.67 1.05 1.96
CA LEU A 137 -27.51 1.49 3.06
C LEU A 137 -27.29 2.98 3.40
N GLU A 138 -26.04 3.45 3.32
CA GLU A 138 -25.68 4.86 3.57
C GLU A 138 -25.98 5.77 2.37
N ASN A 139 -26.52 5.25 1.26
CA ASN A 139 -26.70 5.98 0.00
C ASN A 139 -25.42 6.70 -0.45
N ALA A 140 -24.27 6.03 -0.32
CA ALA A 140 -22.98 6.56 -0.72
C ALA A 140 -22.96 6.84 -2.23
N PRO A 141 -22.16 7.83 -2.70
CA PRO A 141 -22.14 8.19 -4.10
C PRO A 141 -21.67 7.01 -4.97
N LEU A 142 -22.16 6.96 -6.21
CA LEU A 142 -22.03 5.82 -7.12
C LEU A 142 -20.59 5.30 -7.28
N GLN A 143 -19.59 6.17 -7.16
CA GLN A 143 -18.17 5.82 -7.20
C GLN A 143 -17.76 4.74 -6.16
N PHE A 144 -18.38 4.75 -4.98
CA PHE A 144 -18.10 3.79 -3.91
C PHE A 144 -18.67 2.41 -4.27
N LEU A 145 -19.87 2.39 -4.86
CA LEU A 145 -20.51 1.17 -5.31
C LEU A 145 -19.73 0.53 -6.48
N MET A 146 -19.34 1.32 -7.47
CA MET A 146 -18.57 0.83 -8.62
C MET A 146 -17.24 0.19 -8.19
N CYS A 147 -16.50 0.84 -7.28
CA CYS A 147 -15.24 0.28 -6.76
C CYS A 147 -15.47 -0.95 -5.88
N GLY A 148 -16.54 -0.97 -5.06
CA GLY A 148 -16.88 -2.13 -4.23
C GLY A 148 -17.28 -3.37 -5.05
N LEU A 149 -18.04 -3.18 -6.13
CA LEU A 149 -18.34 -4.27 -7.07
C LEU A 149 -17.08 -4.80 -7.76
N LEU A 150 -16.14 -3.91 -8.10
CA LEU A 150 -14.85 -4.32 -8.67
C LEU A 150 -14.04 -5.16 -7.67
N GLN A 151 -13.97 -4.73 -6.40
CA GLN A 151 -13.33 -5.46 -5.30
C GLN A 151 -13.89 -6.89 -5.19
N ILE A 152 -15.21 -7.02 -5.04
CA ILE A 152 -15.89 -8.31 -4.96
C ILE A 152 -15.61 -9.14 -6.22
N GLY A 153 -15.60 -8.52 -7.41
CA GLY A 153 -15.31 -9.21 -8.67
C GLY A 153 -13.90 -9.79 -8.73
N LEU A 154 -12.88 -9.03 -8.32
CA LEU A 154 -11.49 -9.52 -8.27
C LEU A 154 -11.31 -10.62 -7.24
N ASP A 155 -11.93 -10.47 -6.07
CA ASP A 155 -11.92 -11.48 -5.02
C ASP A 155 -12.55 -12.80 -5.46
N LEU A 156 -13.72 -12.74 -6.12
CA LEU A 156 -14.36 -13.91 -6.71
C LEU A 156 -13.48 -14.54 -7.80
N ALA A 157 -12.80 -13.73 -8.62
CA ALA A 157 -11.89 -14.24 -9.64
C ALA A 157 -10.70 -15.00 -9.03
N ILE A 158 -10.13 -14.48 -7.93
CA ILE A 158 -9.07 -15.16 -7.18
C ILE A 158 -9.60 -16.43 -6.52
N LEU A 159 -10.80 -16.39 -5.93
CA LEU A 159 -11.44 -17.55 -5.32
C LEU A 159 -11.67 -18.67 -6.35
N LEU A 160 -12.15 -18.32 -7.55
CA LEU A 160 -12.31 -19.27 -8.66
C LEU A 160 -10.97 -19.89 -9.08
N GLN A 161 -9.91 -19.10 -9.18
CA GLN A 161 -8.55 -19.62 -9.44
C GLN A 161 -8.11 -20.61 -8.34
N CYS A 162 -8.43 -20.32 -7.08
CA CYS A 162 -8.11 -21.20 -5.96
C CYS A 162 -8.85 -22.54 -6.04
N LEU A 163 -10.10 -22.53 -6.48
CA LEU A 163 -10.88 -23.76 -6.63
C LEU A 163 -10.39 -24.58 -7.84
N PHE A 164 -10.05 -23.93 -8.94
CA PHE A 164 -9.59 -24.59 -10.17
C PHE A 164 -8.20 -25.24 -10.00
N TYR A 165 -7.19 -24.48 -9.59
CA TYR A 165 -5.82 -25.01 -9.47
C TYR A 165 -5.64 -25.98 -8.29
N ARG A 166 -6.59 -26.05 -7.35
CA ARG A 166 -6.60 -27.09 -6.31
C ARG A 166 -6.95 -28.47 -6.87
N GLY A 167 -7.79 -28.52 -7.91
CA GLY A 167 -8.19 -29.77 -8.56
C GLY A 167 -7.04 -30.47 -9.29
N GLU A 168 -6.07 -29.71 -9.80
CA GLU A 168 -4.93 -30.26 -10.56
C GLU A 168 -3.73 -30.67 -9.68
N GLY A 169 -3.80 -30.45 -8.36
CA GLY A 169 -2.73 -30.78 -7.40
C GLY A 169 -2.86 -32.15 -6.73
N PHE A 170 -3.85 -32.97 -7.10
CA PHE A 170 -4.12 -34.29 -6.52
C PHE A 170 -4.42 -35.36 -7.60
N THR A 171 -3.61 -35.38 -8.66
CA THR A 171 -3.46 -36.56 -9.55
C THR A 171 -2.01 -36.72 -9.95
#